data_AF-A0A7V9ZQQ7-F1
#
_entry.id   AF-A0A7V9ZQQ7-F1
#
_cell.length_a   1.000
_cell.length_b   1.000
_cell.length_c   1.000
_cell.angle_alpha   90.00
_cell.angle_beta   90.00
_cell.angle_gamma   90.00
#
_symmetry.space_group_name_H-M   'P 1'
#
loop_
_entity.id
_entity.type
_entity.pdbx_description
1 polymer ?
#
loop_
_entity_poly.entity_id
_entity_poly.type
_entity_poly.pdbx_seq_one_letter_code
_entity_poly.pdbx_strand_id
1 'polypeptide(L)'
;AHASLGVLYMRQNRFDEAKKHLEQASRDSQNYLVHYYYAYVLSREGIGSDGVVEGYYTTEAAQLMRAELKRAIELAPNFTESYRLLAFINLVREEQLDESIALLKQAISLSPRRQEYPLLLAQVYSRQEEFDDARKVLDSLVLNSTSAHMRAQAQSLLASVAARESYLARIKDSNEKVAAQAAREETPPGVLQPCDAPQPGPQLKKLRFSGEQVCGMLVRVECEENGVVLIIESGARTLRFRNNSLNNIRFVTYTADVRGQVTCGERAQSTPILLTYRPAKITGGQTDGEVIAVEFIPKDWNANH
;
A
#
# COMPACT_ATOMS: atom_id res chain seq x y z
N ALA A 1 -42.93 5.72 -26.53
CA ALA A 1 -43.25 7.01 -25.88
C ALA A 1 -42.16 7.48 -24.93
N HIS A 2 -41.71 6.64 -23.99
CA HIS A 2 -40.73 7.03 -22.97
C HIS A 2 -39.37 7.53 -23.52
N ALA A 3 -38.79 6.90 -24.54
CA ALA A 3 -37.53 7.35 -25.13
C ALA A 3 -37.58 8.82 -25.61
N SER A 4 -38.61 9.18 -26.38
CA SER A 4 -38.78 10.53 -26.92
C SER A 4 -39.01 11.57 -25.82
N LEU A 5 -39.81 11.23 -24.79
CA LEU A 5 -40.03 12.11 -23.63
C LEU A 5 -38.76 12.30 -22.82
N GLY A 6 -38.01 11.22 -22.60
CA GLY A 6 -36.72 11.25 -21.90
C GLY A 6 -35.72 12.19 -22.57
N VAL A 7 -35.55 12.08 -23.89
CA VAL A 7 -34.68 12.97 -24.66
C VAL A 7 -35.20 14.41 -24.67
N LEU A 8 -36.52 14.62 -24.72
CA LEU A 8 -37.12 15.95 -24.66
C LEU A 8 -36.80 16.65 -23.32
N TYR A 9 -37.02 15.98 -22.19
CA TYR A 9 -36.71 16.53 -20.88
C TYR A 9 -35.22 16.77 -20.69
N MET A 10 -34.36 15.87 -21.19
CA MET A 10 -32.90 16.07 -21.17
C MET A 10 -32.51 17.37 -21.89
N ARG A 11 -33.09 17.64 -23.07
CA ARG A 11 -32.82 18.88 -23.81
C ARG A 11 -33.31 20.14 -23.10
N GLN A 12 -34.30 20.00 -22.21
CA GLN A 12 -34.80 21.07 -21.35
C GLN A 12 -34.01 21.19 -20.03
N ASN A 13 -32.91 20.43 -19.86
CA ASN A 13 -32.15 20.30 -18.60
C ASN A 13 -32.98 19.79 -17.42
N ARG A 14 -34.10 19.13 -17.69
CA ARG A 14 -34.98 18.50 -16.70
C ARG A 14 -34.52 17.07 -16.47
N PHE A 15 -33.36 16.93 -15.80
CA PHE A 15 -32.64 15.66 -15.69
C PHE A 15 -33.41 14.63 -14.86
N ASP A 16 -34.13 15.04 -13.82
CA ASP A 16 -34.93 14.13 -12.98
C ASP A 16 -36.06 13.46 -13.76
N GLU A 17 -36.79 14.22 -14.57
CA GLU A 17 -37.85 13.68 -15.42
C GLU A 17 -37.29 12.88 -16.60
N ALA A 18 -36.18 13.35 -17.17
CA ALA A 18 -35.47 12.63 -18.23
C ALA A 18 -35.04 11.24 -17.75
N LYS A 19 -34.45 11.16 -16.55
CA LYS A 19 -33.98 9.92 -15.92
C LYS A 19 -35.10 8.89 -15.83
N LYS A 20 -36.25 9.27 -15.27
CA LYS A 20 -37.41 8.37 -15.09
C LYS A 20 -37.88 7.77 -16.42
N HIS A 21 -37.96 8.60 -17.46
CA HIS A 21 -38.41 8.13 -18.77
C HIS A 21 -37.35 7.34 -19.52
N LEU A 22 -36.07 7.71 -19.42
CA LEU A 22 -34.99 6.97 -20.05
C LEU A 22 -34.74 5.62 -19.38
N GLU A 23 -34.90 5.51 -18.06
CA GLU A 23 -34.87 4.25 -17.32
C GLU A 23 -35.95 3.29 -17.82
N GLN A 24 -37.19 3.76 -17.93
CA GLN A 24 -38.29 2.93 -18.45
C GLN A 24 -38.04 2.53 -19.91
N ALA A 25 -37.42 3.41 -20.69
CA ALA A 25 -37.10 3.12 -22.07
C ALA A 25 -35.93 2.14 -22.23
N SER A 26 -34.94 2.11 -21.33
CA SER A 26 -33.73 1.31 -21.52
C SER A 26 -33.94 -0.20 -21.31
N ARG A 27 -34.91 -0.60 -20.48
CA ARG A 27 -35.12 -2.00 -20.03
C ARG A 27 -35.07 -3.06 -21.16
N ASP A 28 -35.72 -2.79 -22.28
CA ASP A 28 -35.80 -3.73 -23.43
C ASP A 28 -35.41 -3.08 -24.76
N SER A 29 -34.77 -1.92 -24.73
CA SER A 29 -34.44 -1.16 -25.95
C SER A 29 -33.32 -1.83 -26.74
N GLN A 30 -33.47 -1.88 -28.07
CA GLN A 30 -32.38 -2.15 -29.01
C GLN A 30 -31.84 -0.87 -29.66
N ASN A 31 -32.33 0.29 -29.22
CA ASN A 31 -31.86 1.59 -29.68
C ASN A 31 -30.72 2.08 -28.79
N TYR A 32 -29.49 2.07 -29.32
CA TYR A 32 -28.28 2.50 -28.63
C TYR A 32 -28.37 3.91 -28.03
N LEU A 33 -29.14 4.82 -28.66
CA LEU A 33 -29.30 6.20 -28.18
C LEU A 33 -30.02 6.27 -26.85
N VAL A 34 -30.95 5.35 -26.58
CA VAL A 34 -31.66 5.30 -25.29
C VAL A 34 -30.67 5.02 -24.17
N HIS A 35 -29.83 4.01 -24.35
CA HIS A 35 -28.79 3.64 -23.39
C HIS A 35 -27.77 4.77 -23.20
N TYR A 36 -27.28 5.35 -24.30
CA TYR A 36 -26.36 6.49 -24.23
C TYR A 36 -26.98 7.70 -23.50
N TYR A 37 -28.20 8.10 -23.86
CA TYR A 37 -28.84 9.25 -23.22
C TYR A 37 -29.18 8.99 -21.77
N TYR A 38 -29.53 7.75 -21.41
CA TYR A 38 -29.76 7.40 -20.02
C TYR A 38 -28.47 7.56 -19.19
N ALA A 39 -27.36 6.99 -19.66
CA ALA A 39 -26.06 7.17 -19.02
C ALA A 39 -25.62 8.64 -18.98
N TYR A 40 -25.87 9.39 -20.06
CA TYR A 40 -25.60 10.83 -20.09
C TYR A 40 -26.38 11.57 -19.01
N VAL A 41 -27.69 11.34 -18.88
CA VAL A 41 -28.51 12.00 -17.86
C VAL A 41 -28.03 11.66 -16.45
N LEU A 42 -27.70 10.38 -16.19
CA LEU A 42 -27.12 9.96 -14.90
C LEU A 42 -25.80 10.70 -14.61
N SER A 43 -24.95 10.94 -15.63
CA SER A 43 -23.70 11.68 -15.46
C SER A 43 -23.91 13.17 -15.14
N ARG A 44 -25.10 13.71 -15.45
CA ARG A 44 -25.47 15.11 -15.17
C ARG A 44 -26.10 15.29 -13.79
N GLU A 45 -26.65 14.23 -13.18
CA GLU A 45 -27.23 14.25 -11.83
C GLU A 45 -26.16 14.53 -10.75
N GLY A 46 -24.90 14.16 -11.00
CA GLY A 46 -23.76 14.47 -10.12
C GLY A 46 -23.17 15.88 -10.30
N ILE A 47 -23.83 16.75 -11.08
CA ILE A 47 -23.43 18.16 -11.24
C ILE A 47 -24.46 19.00 -10.49
N GLY A 48 -24.03 19.64 -9.40
CA GLY A 48 -24.85 20.55 -8.60
C GLY A 48 -25.40 21.69 -9.44
N SER A 49 -26.43 22.37 -8.92
CA SER A 49 -27.09 23.50 -9.60
C SER A 49 -26.16 24.69 -9.91
N ASP A 50 -24.98 24.73 -9.29
CA ASP A 50 -23.91 25.70 -9.50
C ASP A 50 -22.91 25.29 -10.61
N GLY A 51 -23.12 24.14 -11.25
CA GLY A 51 -22.23 23.60 -12.28
C GLY A 51 -20.98 22.92 -11.72
N VAL A 52 -20.85 22.79 -10.40
CA VAL A 52 -19.77 22.08 -9.74
C VAL A 52 -20.15 20.61 -9.61
N VAL A 53 -19.21 19.71 -9.91
CA VAL A 53 -19.40 18.26 -9.67
C VAL A 53 -19.38 18.05 -8.15
N GLU A 54 -20.54 18.11 -7.52
CA GLU A 54 -20.71 17.85 -6.09
C GLU A 54 -20.63 16.34 -5.83
N GLY A 55 -19.40 15.86 -5.66
CA GLY A 55 -19.16 14.49 -5.22
C GLY A 55 -19.15 13.46 -6.37
N TYR A 56 -18.18 12.57 -6.29
CA TYR A 56 -18.00 11.43 -7.18
C TYR A 56 -19.32 10.67 -7.36
N TYR A 57 -19.64 10.25 -8.60
CA TYR A 57 -20.78 9.37 -8.89
C TYR A 57 -20.84 8.24 -7.87
N THR A 58 -22.02 7.93 -7.30
CA THR A 58 -22.13 6.78 -6.41
C THR A 58 -21.67 5.51 -7.13
N THR A 59 -21.20 4.50 -6.39
CA THR A 59 -20.75 3.24 -7.00
C THR A 59 -21.86 2.63 -7.85
N GLU A 60 -23.10 2.68 -7.38
CA GLU A 60 -24.28 2.16 -8.09
C GLU A 60 -24.54 2.94 -9.38
N ALA A 61 -24.52 4.27 -9.32
CA ALA A 61 -24.71 5.12 -10.50
C ALA A 61 -23.59 4.91 -11.53
N ALA A 62 -22.34 4.78 -11.08
CA ALA A 62 -21.20 4.49 -11.95
C ALA A 62 -21.37 3.13 -12.64
N GLN A 63 -21.73 2.08 -11.91
CA GLN A 63 -21.96 0.75 -12.52
C GLN A 63 -23.11 0.76 -13.51
N LEU A 64 -24.21 1.44 -13.19
CA LEU A 64 -25.35 1.56 -14.10
C LEU A 64 -24.95 2.29 -15.39
N MET A 65 -24.28 3.44 -15.29
CA MET A 65 -23.80 4.16 -16.48
C MET A 65 -22.85 3.30 -17.32
N ARG A 66 -21.95 2.55 -16.69
CA ARG A 66 -21.05 1.63 -17.40
C ARG A 66 -21.81 0.55 -18.16
N ALA A 67 -22.81 -0.07 -17.53
CA ALA A 67 -23.63 -1.10 -18.18
C ALA A 67 -24.38 -0.55 -19.40
N GLU A 68 -25.03 0.61 -19.23
CA GLU A 68 -25.76 1.29 -20.31
C GLU A 68 -24.83 1.70 -21.47
N LEU A 69 -23.63 2.22 -21.17
CA LEU A 69 -22.67 2.62 -22.21
C LEU A 69 -22.06 1.43 -22.93
N LYS A 70 -21.77 0.33 -22.22
CA LYS A 70 -21.33 -0.92 -22.85
C LYS A 70 -22.42 -1.46 -23.79
N ARG A 71 -23.68 -1.43 -23.36
CA ARG A 71 -24.80 -1.82 -24.22
C ARG A 71 -24.94 -0.92 -25.45
N ALA A 72 -24.74 0.39 -25.28
CA ALA A 72 -24.73 1.33 -26.40
C ALA A 72 -23.60 1.04 -27.40
N ILE A 73 -22.41 0.68 -26.91
CA ILE A 73 -21.25 0.30 -27.74
C ILE A 73 -21.53 -1.00 -28.51
N GLU A 74 -22.10 -2.02 -27.85
CA GLU A 74 -22.50 -3.27 -28.51
C GLU A 74 -23.48 -3.04 -29.66
N LEU A 75 -24.50 -2.21 -29.43
CA LEU A 75 -25.55 -1.91 -30.40
C LEU A 75 -25.09 -0.98 -31.53
N ALA A 76 -24.14 -0.08 -31.26
CA ALA A 76 -23.60 0.86 -32.23
C ALA A 76 -22.08 1.08 -32.05
N PRO A 77 -21.23 0.15 -32.54
CA PRO A 77 -19.78 0.21 -32.33
C PRO A 77 -19.11 1.46 -32.93
N ASN A 78 -19.74 2.12 -33.91
CA ASN A 78 -19.21 3.34 -34.53
C ASN A 78 -19.63 4.63 -33.82
N PHE A 79 -20.45 4.54 -32.76
CA PHE A 79 -20.90 5.71 -32.01
C PHE A 79 -19.89 6.08 -30.92
N THR A 80 -18.88 6.86 -31.30
CA THR A 80 -17.70 7.19 -30.48
C THR A 80 -18.00 7.96 -29.19
N GLU A 81 -19.15 8.62 -29.07
CA GLU A 81 -19.55 9.33 -27.84
C GLU A 81 -19.77 8.39 -26.66
N SER A 82 -20.21 7.14 -26.88
CA SER A 82 -20.34 6.16 -25.80
C SER A 82 -18.98 5.78 -25.22
N TYR A 83 -17.96 5.63 -26.06
CA TYR A 83 -16.59 5.35 -25.64
C TYR A 83 -16.02 6.52 -24.84
N ARG A 84 -16.20 7.76 -25.33
CA ARG A 84 -15.74 8.97 -24.64
C ARG A 84 -16.39 9.12 -23.27
N LEU A 85 -17.72 8.96 -23.17
CA LEU A 85 -18.43 9.12 -21.90
C LEU A 85 -18.05 8.01 -20.91
N LEU A 86 -17.88 6.76 -21.38
CA LEU A 86 -17.46 5.65 -20.53
C LEU A 86 -16.05 5.87 -19.96
N ALA A 87 -15.10 6.26 -20.80
CA ALA A 87 -13.75 6.59 -20.38
C ALA A 87 -13.72 7.79 -19.41
N PHE A 88 -14.57 8.79 -19.63
CA PHE A 88 -14.69 9.93 -18.72
C PHE A 88 -15.21 9.53 -17.34
N ILE A 89 -16.24 8.68 -17.26
CA ILE A 89 -16.78 8.19 -15.97
C ILE A 89 -15.71 7.42 -15.20
N ASN A 90 -14.98 6.54 -15.89
CA ASN A 90 -13.88 5.78 -15.33
C ASN A 90 -12.75 6.68 -14.82
N LEU A 91 -12.39 7.73 -15.57
CA LEU A 91 -11.40 8.72 -15.15
C LEU A 91 -11.83 9.49 -13.89
N VAL A 92 -13.09 9.94 -13.83
CA VAL A 92 -13.62 10.68 -12.67
C VAL A 92 -13.65 9.79 -11.43
N ARG A 93 -13.99 8.51 -11.60
CA ARG A 93 -13.99 7.50 -10.52
C ARG A 93 -12.61 6.99 -10.16
N GLU A 94 -11.59 7.29 -10.96
CA GLU A 94 -10.25 6.70 -10.86
C GLU A 94 -10.28 5.15 -10.89
N GLU A 95 -11.21 4.59 -11.66
CA GLU A 95 -11.47 3.16 -11.79
C GLU A 95 -11.32 2.74 -13.25
N GLN A 96 -10.89 1.50 -13.52
CA GLN A 96 -10.88 0.92 -14.88
C GLN A 96 -10.15 1.81 -15.92
N LEU A 97 -9.01 2.38 -15.52
CA LEU A 97 -8.24 3.30 -16.36
C LEU A 97 -7.64 2.61 -17.60
N ASP A 98 -7.22 1.34 -17.48
CA ASP A 98 -6.76 0.54 -18.62
C ASP A 98 -7.86 0.33 -19.68
N GLU A 99 -9.10 0.07 -19.23
CA GLU A 99 -10.26 -0.03 -20.12
C GLU A 99 -10.50 1.33 -20.82
N SER A 100 -10.36 2.44 -20.09
CA SER A 100 -10.49 3.79 -20.64
C SER A 100 -9.47 4.07 -21.74
N ILE A 101 -8.21 3.63 -21.56
CA ILE A 101 -7.19 3.73 -22.62
C ILE A 101 -7.63 2.98 -23.88
N ALA A 102 -8.09 1.73 -23.73
CA ALA A 102 -8.53 0.90 -24.86
C ALA A 102 -9.72 1.55 -25.60
N LEU A 103 -10.72 2.01 -24.85
CA LEU A 103 -11.90 2.69 -25.39
C LEU A 103 -11.52 3.96 -26.16
N LEU A 104 -10.61 4.77 -25.61
CA LEU A 104 -10.18 6.03 -26.24
C LEU A 104 -9.33 5.79 -27.47
N LYS A 105 -8.43 4.78 -27.46
CA LYS A 105 -7.68 4.38 -28.66
C LYS A 105 -8.63 3.93 -29.77
N GLN A 106 -9.67 3.17 -29.44
CA GLN A 106 -10.70 2.79 -30.40
C GLN A 106 -11.49 4.02 -30.91
N ALA A 107 -11.92 4.92 -30.04
CA ALA A 107 -12.61 6.16 -30.43
C ALA A 107 -11.76 7.05 -31.36
N ILE A 108 -10.45 7.18 -31.08
CA ILE A 108 -9.49 7.89 -31.93
C ILE A 108 -9.40 7.23 -33.32
N SER A 109 -9.35 5.90 -33.39
CA SER A 109 -9.28 5.18 -34.67
C SER A 109 -10.55 5.38 -35.51
N LEU A 110 -11.72 5.42 -34.87
CA LEU A 110 -13.02 5.61 -35.53
C LEU A 110 -13.28 7.07 -35.92
N SER A 111 -12.66 8.03 -35.24
CA SER A 111 -12.92 9.46 -35.43
C SER A 111 -11.66 10.30 -35.18
N PRO A 112 -10.64 10.21 -36.06
CA PRO A 112 -9.32 10.81 -35.83
C PRO A 112 -9.31 12.34 -35.82
N ARG A 113 -10.39 13.00 -36.27
CA ARG A 113 -10.54 14.46 -36.26
C ARG A 113 -11.01 15.02 -34.91
N ARG A 114 -11.47 14.17 -34.00
CA ARG A 114 -12.04 14.54 -32.70
C ARG A 114 -10.91 14.66 -31.67
N GLN A 115 -10.42 15.89 -31.49
CA GLN A 115 -9.26 16.19 -30.63
C GLN A 115 -9.57 16.04 -29.13
N GLU A 116 -10.85 15.98 -28.76
CA GLU A 116 -11.28 15.71 -27.40
C GLU A 116 -10.90 14.30 -26.91
N TYR A 117 -10.80 13.31 -27.81
CA TYR A 117 -10.44 11.93 -27.45
C TYR A 117 -8.96 11.78 -27.05
N PRO A 118 -7.97 12.25 -27.83
CA PRO A 118 -6.57 12.21 -27.40
C PRO A 118 -6.32 13.12 -26.17
N LEU A 119 -7.04 14.24 -26.02
CA LEU A 119 -6.92 15.05 -24.81
C LEU A 119 -7.36 14.26 -23.56
N LEU A 120 -8.50 13.58 -23.63
CA LEU A 120 -8.99 12.71 -22.55
C LEU A 120 -8.05 11.51 -22.33
N LEU A 121 -7.45 10.95 -23.39
CA LEU A 121 -6.47 9.87 -23.28
C LEU A 121 -5.23 10.31 -22.49
N ALA A 122 -4.72 11.51 -22.75
CA ALA A 122 -3.61 12.07 -21.99
C ALA A 122 -3.95 12.32 -20.52
N GLN A 123 -5.20 12.68 -20.21
CA GLN A 123 -5.67 12.80 -18.81
C GLN A 123 -5.68 11.44 -18.10
N VAL A 124 -6.13 10.37 -18.79
CA VAL A 124 -6.09 9.01 -18.26
C VAL A 124 -4.65 8.54 -18.03
N TYR A 125 -3.76 8.73 -19.01
CA TYR A 125 -2.33 8.42 -18.85
C TYR A 125 -1.70 9.18 -17.68
N SER A 126 -2.00 10.48 -17.55
CA SER A 126 -1.51 11.28 -16.42
C SER A 126 -2.02 10.78 -15.07
N ARG A 127 -3.25 10.24 -15.02
CA ARG A 127 -3.83 9.66 -13.81
C ARG A 127 -3.19 8.33 -13.44
N GLN A 128 -2.80 7.51 -14.41
CA GLN A 128 -2.05 6.27 -14.20
C GLN A 128 -0.55 6.48 -14.00
N GLU A 129 -0.09 7.73 -13.89
CA GLU A 129 1.33 8.09 -13.79
C GLU A 129 2.18 7.65 -14.99
N GLU A 130 1.54 7.33 -16.12
CA GLU A 130 2.19 7.04 -17.41
C GLU A 130 2.55 8.36 -18.11
N PHE A 131 3.46 9.13 -17.49
CA PHE A 131 3.76 10.51 -17.89
C PHE A 131 4.35 10.62 -19.29
N ASP A 132 5.16 9.66 -19.73
CA ASP A 132 5.75 9.66 -21.07
C ASP A 132 4.70 9.54 -22.17
N ASP A 133 3.71 8.66 -21.98
CA ASP A 133 2.65 8.47 -22.96
C ASP A 133 1.66 9.62 -22.96
N ALA A 134 1.35 10.19 -21.78
CA ALA A 134 0.63 11.46 -21.70
C ALA A 134 1.34 12.56 -22.50
N ARG A 135 2.65 12.72 -22.34
CA ARG A 135 3.45 13.76 -22.99
C ARG A 135 3.46 13.60 -24.51
N LYS A 136 3.70 12.38 -25.02
CA LYS A 136 3.66 12.09 -26.47
C LYS A 136 2.33 12.50 -27.11
N VAL A 137 1.20 12.16 -26.46
CA VAL A 137 -0.14 12.50 -26.97
C VAL A 137 -0.35 14.02 -26.97
N LEU A 138 0.05 14.70 -25.90
CA LEU A 138 -0.12 16.14 -25.77
C LEU A 138 0.77 16.94 -26.70
N ASP A 139 2.03 16.55 -26.87
CA ASP A 139 2.96 17.20 -27.81
C ASP A 139 2.41 17.12 -29.24
N SER A 140 1.86 15.97 -29.63
CA SER A 140 1.15 15.82 -30.91
C SER A 140 -0.02 16.78 -31.04
N LEU A 141 -0.81 16.99 -29.98
CA LEU A 141 -1.91 17.96 -29.99
C LEU A 141 -1.44 19.40 -30.10
N VAL A 142 -0.35 19.78 -29.42
CA VAL A 142 0.24 21.12 -29.50
C VAL A 142 0.75 21.40 -30.92
N LEU A 143 1.39 20.41 -31.56
CA LEU A 143 1.97 20.55 -32.89
C LEU A 143 0.91 20.53 -34.00
N ASN A 144 -0.07 19.63 -33.91
CA ASN A 144 -0.96 19.32 -35.03
C ASN A 144 -2.35 19.98 -34.92
N SER A 145 -2.74 20.50 -33.75
CA SER A 145 -4.06 21.10 -33.63
C SER A 145 -4.12 22.48 -34.29
N THR A 146 -5.13 22.68 -35.13
CA THR A 146 -5.47 24.00 -35.69
C THR A 146 -6.17 24.91 -34.66
N SER A 147 -6.76 24.35 -33.60
CA SER A 147 -7.47 25.09 -32.55
C SER A 147 -6.50 25.68 -31.53
N ALA A 148 -6.48 27.01 -31.40
CA ALA A 148 -5.68 27.69 -30.38
C ALA A 148 -6.08 27.28 -28.95
N HIS A 149 -7.39 27.06 -28.73
CA HIS A 149 -7.91 26.60 -27.45
C HIS A 149 -7.39 25.20 -27.09
N MET A 150 -7.41 24.27 -28.05
CA MET A 150 -6.90 22.91 -27.83
C MET A 150 -5.40 22.91 -27.55
N ARG A 151 -4.61 23.70 -28.29
CA ARG A 151 -3.16 23.83 -28.02
C ARG A 151 -2.90 24.36 -26.61
N ALA A 152 -3.66 25.38 -26.18
CA ALA A 152 -3.53 25.94 -24.83
C ALA A 152 -3.94 24.91 -23.74
N GLN A 153 -5.00 24.14 -23.95
CA GLN A 153 -5.40 23.06 -23.05
C GLN A 153 -4.32 21.97 -22.95
N ALA A 154 -3.76 21.53 -24.08
CA ALA A 154 -2.70 20.54 -24.11
C ALA A 154 -1.43 21.04 -23.39
N GLN A 155 -1.05 22.31 -23.60
CA GLN A 155 0.08 22.94 -22.89
C GLN A 155 -0.14 23.03 -21.37
N SER A 156 -1.36 23.39 -20.94
CA SER A 156 -1.71 23.42 -19.53
C SER A 156 -1.62 22.02 -18.89
N LEU A 157 -2.11 21.00 -19.60
CA LEU A 157 -2.03 19.61 -19.13
C LEU A 157 -0.58 19.11 -19.10
N LEU A 158 0.25 19.45 -20.09
CA LEU A 158 1.70 19.17 -20.08
C LEU A 158 2.39 19.75 -18.85
N ALA A 159 2.09 21.00 -18.50
CA ALA A 159 2.64 21.63 -17.29
C ALA A 159 2.21 20.89 -16.02
N SER A 160 0.95 20.45 -15.95
CA SER A 160 0.45 19.66 -14.81
C SER A 160 1.09 18.27 -14.72
N VAL A 161 1.35 17.61 -15.86
CA VAL A 161 2.07 16.33 -15.95
C VAL A 161 3.49 16.49 -15.43
N ALA A 162 4.22 17.49 -15.91
CA ALA A 162 5.60 17.76 -15.48
C ALA A 162 5.67 18.10 -13.98
N ALA A 163 4.71 18.88 -13.46
CA ALA A 163 4.63 19.21 -12.06
C ALA A 163 4.36 17.97 -11.17
N ARG A 164 3.43 17.10 -11.59
CA ARG A 164 3.10 15.86 -10.88
C ARG A 164 4.27 14.88 -10.88
N GLU A 165 4.90 14.66 -12.03
CA GLU A 165 6.09 13.82 -12.15
C GLU A 165 7.23 14.33 -11.26
N SER A 166 7.51 15.64 -11.31
CA SER A 166 8.54 16.26 -10.46
C SER A 166 8.22 16.11 -8.97
N TYR A 167 6.94 16.24 -8.59
CA TYR A 167 6.49 16.06 -7.22
C TYR A 167 6.72 14.61 -6.75
N LEU A 168 6.28 13.62 -7.52
CA LEU A 168 6.48 12.21 -7.21
C LEU A 168 7.96 11.83 -7.15
N ALA A 169 8.79 12.36 -8.06
CA ALA A 169 10.22 12.16 -8.03
C ALA A 169 10.87 12.72 -6.74
N ARG A 170 10.45 13.89 -6.28
CA ARG A 170 10.91 14.46 -5.00
C ARG A 170 10.45 13.65 -3.80
N ILE A 171 9.19 13.18 -3.79
CA ILE A 171 8.69 12.32 -2.72
C ILE A 171 9.47 10.99 -2.70
N LYS A 172 9.74 10.41 -3.86
CA LYS A 172 10.55 9.19 -3.98
C LYS A 172 11.97 9.41 -3.47
N ASP A 173 12.66 10.45 -3.93
CA ASP A 173 14.01 10.81 -3.46
C ASP A 173 14.03 11.11 -1.95
N SER A 174 13.02 11.82 -1.44
CA SER A 174 12.88 12.07 0.00
C SER A 174 12.64 10.79 0.78
N ASN A 175 11.78 9.90 0.30
CA ASN A 175 11.50 8.61 0.94
C ASN A 175 12.71 7.70 0.87
N GLU A 176 13.48 7.71 -0.21
CA GLU A 176 14.74 6.96 -0.35
C GLU A 176 15.82 7.54 0.58
N LYS A 177 15.89 8.87 0.73
CA LYS A 177 16.79 9.52 1.70
C LYS A 177 16.39 9.25 3.13
N VAL A 178 15.10 9.31 3.46
CA VAL A 178 14.57 8.94 4.77
C VAL A 178 14.76 7.46 5.01
N ALA A 179 14.57 6.58 4.03
CA ALA A 179 14.83 5.15 4.14
C ALA A 179 16.33 4.86 4.26
N ALA A 180 17.20 5.61 3.58
CA ALA A 180 18.65 5.48 3.69
C ALA A 180 19.17 6.07 5.00
N GLN A 181 18.56 7.14 5.49
CA GLN A 181 18.83 7.72 6.80
C GLN A 181 18.29 6.82 7.90
N ALA A 182 17.08 6.26 7.76
CA ALA A 182 16.53 5.23 8.63
C ALA A 182 17.34 3.93 8.54
N ALA A 183 17.92 3.55 7.40
CA ALA A 183 18.84 2.41 7.34
C ALA A 183 20.22 2.74 7.94
N ARG A 184 20.59 4.03 8.00
CA ARG A 184 21.76 4.53 8.75
C ARG A 184 21.46 4.73 10.24
N GLU A 185 20.21 5.00 10.60
CA GLU A 185 19.67 5.30 11.94
C GLU A 185 18.95 4.09 12.58
N GLU A 186 18.71 3.00 11.85
CA GLU A 186 18.37 1.64 12.30
C GLU A 186 19.61 1.02 12.95
N THR A 187 20.10 1.76 13.94
CA THR A 187 20.56 1.24 15.20
C THR A 187 19.31 1.15 16.09
N PRO A 188 18.93 0.00 16.65
CA PRO A 188 17.73 -0.08 17.49
C PRO A 188 17.85 0.85 18.71
N PRO A 189 16.72 1.37 19.24
CA PRO A 189 16.74 2.19 20.45
C PRO A 189 17.36 1.39 21.60
N GLY A 190 18.45 1.95 22.14
CA GLY A 190 19.23 1.36 23.22
C GLY A 190 18.45 1.34 24.53
N VAL A 191 18.25 0.14 25.05
CA VAL A 191 18.04 -0.12 26.47
C VAL A 191 19.31 -0.80 26.99
N LEU A 192 19.75 -0.41 28.19
CA LEU A 192 20.99 -0.84 28.85
C LEU A 192 21.02 -2.37 29.09
N GLN A 193 22.18 -3.02 28.89
CA GLN A 193 22.42 -4.42 29.27
C GLN A 193 22.78 -4.51 30.77
N PRO A 194 21.99 -5.20 31.62
CA PRO A 194 22.10 -5.13 33.07
C PRO A 194 22.97 -6.25 33.68
N CYS A 195 24.21 -6.41 33.23
CA CYS A 195 25.18 -7.26 33.94
C CYS A 195 26.16 -6.37 34.74
N ASP A 196 25.62 -5.58 35.68
CA ASP A 196 26.30 -4.72 36.66
C ASP A 196 27.73 -4.26 36.31
N ALA A 197 27.82 -3.08 35.68
CA ALA A 197 29.06 -2.33 35.54
C ALA A 197 29.40 -1.58 36.83
N PRO A 198 30.57 -1.79 37.47
CA PRO A 198 31.13 -0.82 38.39
C PRO A 198 32.13 0.07 37.62
N GLN A 199 31.74 1.33 37.40
CA GLN A 199 32.58 2.52 37.08
C GLN A 199 32.77 2.95 35.60
N PRO A 200 33.03 4.26 35.35
CA PRO A 200 32.39 5.02 34.28
C PRO A 200 33.17 5.01 32.96
N GLY A 201 32.60 4.36 31.95
CA GLY A 201 33.00 4.48 30.56
C GLY A 201 31.98 3.82 29.66
N PRO A 202 31.57 4.42 28.53
CA PRO A 202 30.55 3.84 27.66
C PRO A 202 31.15 2.66 26.87
N GLN A 203 31.11 1.46 27.45
CA GLN A 203 31.29 0.22 26.71
C GLN A 203 30.00 -0.07 25.92
N LEU A 204 29.91 0.54 24.72
CA LEU A 204 28.78 0.42 23.79
C LEU A 204 28.79 -0.97 23.12
N LYS A 205 28.07 -1.94 23.67
CA LYS A 205 27.82 -3.21 22.97
C LYS A 205 26.33 -3.38 22.64
N LYS A 206 26.05 -3.65 21.36
CA LYS A 206 24.69 -3.73 20.80
C LYS A 206 23.96 -5.00 21.28
N LEU A 207 22.72 -4.84 21.72
CA LEU A 207 21.80 -5.94 22.03
C LEU A 207 21.49 -6.77 20.78
N ARG A 208 21.64 -8.09 20.87
CA ARG A 208 21.45 -9.00 19.72
C ARG A 208 20.03 -9.57 19.62
N PHE A 209 19.25 -9.53 20.69
CA PHE A 209 17.93 -10.16 20.79
C PHE A 209 16.93 -9.25 21.54
N SER A 210 15.65 -9.34 21.18
CA SER A 210 14.56 -8.58 21.80
C SER A 210 13.86 -9.40 22.88
N GLY A 211 13.66 -8.82 24.07
CA GLY A 211 13.03 -9.43 25.24
C GLY A 211 13.53 -8.81 26.54
N GLU A 212 12.97 -9.23 27.68
CA GLU A 212 13.58 -8.95 28.99
C GLU A 212 14.90 -9.73 29.12
N GLN A 213 15.82 -9.20 29.91
CA GLN A 213 17.14 -9.77 30.04
C GLN A 213 17.54 -9.99 31.49
N VAL A 214 18.25 -11.09 31.72
CA VAL A 214 18.82 -11.41 33.02
C VAL A 214 20.21 -12.00 32.86
N CYS A 215 21.12 -11.56 33.72
CA CYS A 215 22.48 -12.06 33.79
C CYS A 215 22.56 -13.11 34.89
N GLY A 216 23.29 -14.18 34.62
CA GLY A 216 23.47 -15.26 35.57
C GLY A 216 24.37 -16.36 35.04
N MET A 217 24.48 -17.42 35.82
CA MET A 217 25.25 -18.60 35.46
C MET A 217 24.31 -19.67 34.94
N LEU A 218 24.52 -20.16 33.71
CA LEU A 218 23.78 -21.31 33.22
C LEU A 218 24.31 -22.56 33.93
N VAL A 219 23.48 -23.13 34.81
CA VAL A 219 23.87 -24.28 35.65
C VAL A 219 23.35 -25.60 35.09
N ARG A 220 22.15 -25.60 34.50
CA ARG A 220 21.50 -26.84 34.06
C ARG A 220 20.53 -26.62 32.91
N VAL A 221 20.43 -27.62 32.03
CA VAL A 221 19.44 -27.68 30.94
C VAL A 221 18.62 -28.95 31.11
N GLU A 222 17.38 -28.82 31.54
CA GLU A 222 16.43 -29.93 31.68
C GLU A 222 15.68 -30.10 30.35
N CYS A 223 15.72 -31.29 29.76
CA CYS A 223 14.95 -31.61 28.55
C CYS A 223 13.80 -32.53 28.94
N GLU A 224 12.59 -32.09 28.61
CA GLU A 224 11.33 -32.77 28.87
C GLU A 224 10.72 -33.26 27.55
N GLU A 225 9.69 -34.11 27.61
CA GLU A 225 9.03 -34.65 26.41
C GLU A 225 8.55 -33.57 25.44
N ASN A 226 8.11 -32.41 25.96
CA ASN A 226 7.53 -31.31 25.17
C ASN A 226 8.23 -29.96 25.43
N GLY A 227 9.53 -29.97 25.69
CA GLY A 227 10.27 -28.72 25.82
C GLY A 227 11.58 -28.84 26.55
N VAL A 228 12.22 -27.68 26.76
CA VAL A 228 13.46 -27.55 27.50
C VAL A 228 13.36 -26.42 28.50
N VAL A 229 13.92 -26.62 29.68
CA VAL A 229 13.98 -25.63 30.75
C VAL A 229 15.44 -25.33 31.06
N LEU A 230 15.82 -24.07 30.88
CA LEU A 230 17.13 -23.55 31.23
C LEU A 230 17.08 -23.01 32.65
N ILE A 231 17.97 -23.51 33.50
CA ILE A 231 18.08 -23.09 34.89
C ILE A 231 19.33 -22.25 35.03
N ILE A 232 19.13 -21.04 35.54
CA ILE A 232 20.20 -20.06 35.69
C ILE A 232 20.25 -19.56 37.14
N GLU A 233 21.44 -19.28 37.64
CA GLU A 233 21.64 -18.64 38.94
C GLU A 233 22.00 -17.18 38.75
N SER A 234 21.19 -16.27 39.30
CA SER A 234 21.41 -14.82 39.25
C SER A 234 21.42 -14.27 40.68
N GLY A 235 22.62 -13.98 41.19
CA GLY A 235 22.84 -13.65 42.60
C GLY A 235 22.42 -14.81 43.52
N ALA A 236 21.50 -14.55 44.45
CA ALA A 236 20.94 -15.56 45.36
C ALA A 236 19.68 -16.26 44.82
N ARG A 237 19.26 -15.96 43.58
CA ARG A 237 18.03 -16.50 42.98
C ARG A 237 18.35 -17.55 41.93
N THR A 238 17.56 -18.62 41.92
CA THR A 238 17.54 -19.61 40.83
C THR A 238 16.33 -19.34 39.96
N LEU A 239 16.54 -19.08 38.67
CA LEU A 239 15.51 -18.76 37.69
C LEU A 239 15.40 -19.90 36.66
N ARG A 240 14.19 -20.14 36.17
CA ARG A 240 13.83 -21.25 35.26
C ARG A 240 13.14 -20.69 34.02
N PHE A 241 13.72 -20.86 32.85
CA PHE A 241 13.13 -20.37 31.58
C PHE A 241 12.84 -21.51 30.61
N ARG A 242 11.66 -21.53 30.01
CA ARG A 242 11.22 -22.63 29.14
C ARG A 242 11.27 -22.25 27.65
N ASN A 243 11.51 -23.23 26.78
CA ASN A 243 11.13 -23.17 25.37
C ASN A 243 10.62 -24.55 24.90
N ASN A 244 9.96 -24.63 23.75
CA ASN A 244 9.48 -25.88 23.16
C ASN A 244 10.61 -26.75 22.60
N SER A 245 11.79 -26.18 22.32
CA SER A 245 12.98 -26.93 21.86
C SER A 245 14.25 -26.10 22.03
N LEU A 246 15.42 -26.76 22.20
CA LEU A 246 16.73 -26.09 22.12
C LEU A 246 16.96 -25.41 20.76
N ASN A 247 16.42 -25.97 19.68
CA ASN A 247 16.58 -25.43 18.33
C ASN A 247 15.87 -24.08 18.15
N ASN A 248 14.89 -23.77 18.99
CA ASN A 248 14.15 -22.51 18.97
C ASN A 248 14.83 -21.42 19.81
N ILE A 249 15.89 -21.77 20.55
CA ILE A 249 16.68 -20.83 21.35
C ILE A 249 17.90 -20.41 20.53
N ARG A 250 18.15 -19.10 20.44
CA ARG A 250 19.35 -18.60 19.77
C ARG A 250 20.53 -18.61 20.73
N PHE A 251 21.51 -19.47 20.45
CA PHE A 251 22.77 -19.52 21.20
C PHE A 251 23.86 -18.72 20.49
N VAL A 252 24.56 -17.90 21.25
CA VAL A 252 25.69 -17.09 20.79
C VAL A 252 26.81 -17.22 21.80
N THR A 253 28.06 -17.35 21.34
CA THR A 253 29.21 -17.34 22.23
C THR A 253 30.15 -16.19 21.92
N TYR A 254 30.58 -15.47 22.95
CA TYR A 254 31.65 -14.47 22.91
C TYR A 254 32.88 -14.93 23.70
N THR A 255 32.90 -16.17 24.19
CA THR A 255 34.04 -16.78 24.89
C THR A 255 34.50 -18.04 24.17
N ALA A 256 35.82 -18.28 24.21
CA ALA A 256 36.43 -19.52 23.70
C ALA A 256 36.22 -20.72 24.63
N ASP A 257 35.74 -20.48 25.86
CA ASP A 257 35.50 -21.48 26.91
C ASP A 257 34.31 -22.39 26.58
N VAL A 258 33.41 -21.92 25.72
CA VAL A 258 32.25 -22.69 25.26
C VAL A 258 32.50 -23.18 23.84
N ARG A 259 32.65 -24.50 23.68
CA ARG A 259 32.81 -25.16 22.39
C ARG A 259 31.74 -26.23 22.21
N GLY A 260 31.21 -26.37 21.00
CA GLY A 260 30.19 -27.35 20.67
C GLY A 260 28.76 -26.87 20.88
N GLN A 261 27.79 -27.77 20.67
CA GLN A 261 26.37 -27.49 20.84
C GLN A 261 25.94 -27.61 22.31
N VAL A 262 24.93 -26.83 22.70
CA VAL A 262 24.33 -26.94 24.04
C VAL A 262 23.50 -28.21 24.11
N THR A 263 23.82 -29.10 25.04
CA THR A 263 23.13 -30.37 25.27
C THR A 263 22.37 -30.35 26.60
N CYS A 264 21.41 -31.25 26.72
CA CYS A 264 20.69 -31.51 27.97
C CYS A 264 21.63 -32.07 29.06
N GLY A 265 21.32 -31.78 30.32
CA GLY A 265 22.06 -32.28 31.49
C GLY A 265 22.63 -31.18 32.39
N GLU A 266 23.34 -31.61 33.45
CA GLU A 266 24.11 -30.70 34.30
C GLU A 266 25.36 -30.20 33.58
N ARG A 267 25.72 -28.94 33.81
CA ARG A 267 26.93 -28.36 33.23
C ARG A 267 28.08 -28.46 34.22
N ALA A 268 29.14 -29.17 33.82
CA ALA A 268 30.35 -29.34 34.64
C ALA A 268 31.07 -28.02 34.96
N GLN A 269 30.83 -26.96 34.17
CA GLN A 269 31.28 -25.61 34.46
C GLN A 269 30.11 -24.65 34.28
N SER A 270 29.70 -24.00 35.37
CA SER A 270 28.73 -22.91 35.32
C SER A 270 29.30 -21.81 34.43
N THR A 271 28.56 -21.44 33.39
CA THR A 271 29.02 -20.49 32.37
C THR A 271 28.26 -19.18 32.51
N PRO A 272 28.93 -18.01 32.56
CA PRO A 272 28.22 -16.75 32.64
C PRO A 272 27.50 -16.49 31.31
N ILE A 273 26.24 -16.07 31.43
CA ILE A 273 25.37 -15.80 30.31
C ILE A 273 24.56 -14.52 30.50
N LEU A 274 24.19 -13.91 29.38
CA LEU A 274 23.07 -13.00 29.26
C LEU A 274 21.92 -13.76 28.59
N LEU A 275 20.82 -13.94 29.32
CA LEU A 275 19.62 -14.62 28.83
C LEU A 275 18.56 -13.59 28.44
N THR A 276 18.02 -13.69 27.23
CA THR A 276 16.89 -12.88 26.75
C THR A 276 15.62 -13.73 26.74
N TYR A 277 14.53 -13.25 27.35
CA TYR A 277 13.28 -13.99 27.53
C TYR A 277 12.04 -13.10 27.38
N ARG A 278 10.89 -13.75 27.22
CA ARG A 278 9.57 -13.13 27.34
C ARG A 278 8.96 -13.51 28.69
N PRO A 279 8.53 -12.55 29.53
CA PRO A 279 7.95 -12.86 30.84
C PRO A 279 6.70 -13.74 30.74
N ALA A 280 6.50 -14.62 31.71
CA ALA A 280 5.28 -15.41 31.82
C ALA A 280 4.07 -14.50 32.14
N LYS A 281 2.92 -14.73 31.49
CA LYS A 281 1.70 -13.91 31.68
C LYS A 281 0.99 -14.12 33.03
N ILE A 282 1.43 -15.07 33.87
CA ILE A 282 0.81 -15.41 35.17
C ILE A 282 1.92 -15.66 36.21
N THR A 283 1.92 -14.88 37.29
CA THR A 283 2.73 -15.12 38.50
C THR A 283 2.20 -16.35 39.23
N GLY A 284 2.83 -17.51 39.01
CA GLY A 284 2.41 -18.79 39.58
C GLY A 284 2.78 -20.01 38.72
N GLY A 285 3.30 -19.80 37.51
CA GLY A 285 3.89 -20.86 36.69
C GLY A 285 5.27 -21.29 37.21
N GLN A 286 5.64 -22.55 36.95
CA GLN A 286 6.90 -23.20 37.36
C GLN A 286 8.18 -22.61 36.71
N THR A 287 8.04 -21.52 35.95
CA THR A 287 9.08 -20.88 35.13
C THR A 287 8.91 -19.36 35.12
N ASP A 288 10.02 -18.63 35.09
CA ASP A 288 10.11 -17.17 35.06
C ASP A 288 9.81 -16.56 33.67
N GLY A 289 9.81 -17.37 32.61
CA GLY A 289 9.44 -16.91 31.27
C GLY A 289 9.81 -17.88 30.15
N GLU A 290 9.53 -17.44 28.92
CA GLU A 290 9.92 -18.14 27.70
C GLU A 290 11.29 -17.64 27.22
N VAL A 291 12.32 -18.51 27.20
CA VAL A 291 13.65 -18.11 26.74
C VAL A 291 13.68 -17.95 25.22
N ILE A 292 14.30 -16.86 24.75
CA ILE A 292 14.45 -16.50 23.34
C ILE A 292 15.90 -16.72 22.90
N ALA A 293 16.85 -16.26 23.71
CA ALA A 293 18.27 -16.33 23.38
C ALA A 293 19.16 -16.44 24.61
N VAL A 294 20.33 -17.04 24.41
CA VAL A 294 21.37 -17.21 25.41
C VAL A 294 22.70 -16.80 24.80
N GLU A 295 23.31 -15.77 25.37
CA GLU A 295 24.62 -15.27 24.99
C GLU A 295 25.65 -15.68 26.05
N PHE A 296 26.59 -16.55 25.70
CA PHE A 296 27.71 -16.92 26.56
C PHE A 296 28.76 -15.80 26.54
N ILE A 297 29.07 -15.28 27.72
CA ILE A 297 30.03 -14.19 27.90
C ILE A 297 31.30 -14.71 28.61
N PRO A 298 32.47 -14.10 28.41
CA PRO A 298 33.68 -14.33 29.19
C PRO A 298 33.46 -14.07 30.69
N LYS A 299 34.24 -14.75 31.55
CA LYS A 299 34.20 -14.54 33.01
C LYS A 299 34.68 -13.14 33.42
N ASP A 300 35.57 -12.57 32.61
CA ASP A 300 36.17 -11.24 32.75
C ASP A 300 35.48 -10.20 31.86
N TRP A 301 34.23 -10.45 31.43
CA TRP A 301 33.48 -9.53 30.57
C TRP A 301 33.44 -8.08 31.08
N ASN A 302 33.59 -7.89 32.40
CA ASN A 302 33.63 -6.59 33.07
C ASN A 302 35.04 -6.17 33.56
N ALA A 303 36.12 -6.90 33.25
CA ALA A 303 37.44 -6.72 33.89
C ALA A 303 38.58 -6.30 32.94
N ASN A 304 38.31 -5.93 31.69
CA ASN A 304 39.31 -5.31 30.82
C ASN A 304 38.72 -4.11 30.05
N HIS A 305 39.31 -2.95 30.32
CA HIS A 305 39.03 -1.58 29.85
C HIS A 305 38.03 -0.78 30.69
#